data_AF-D2DJU8-F1
#
_entry.id   AF-D2DJU8-F1
#
_cell.length_a   1.000
_cell.length_b   1.000
_cell.length_c   1.000
_cell.angle_alpha   90.00
_cell.angle_beta   90.00
_cell.angle_gamma   90.00
#
_symmetry.space_group_name_H-M   'P 1'
#
loop_
_entity.id
_entity.type
_entity.pdbx_description
1 polymer ?
#
loop_
_entity_poly.entity_id
_entity_poly.type
_entity_poly.pdbx_seq_one_letter_code
_entity_poly.pdbx_strand_id
1 'polypeptide(L)'
;MERKDYSFEVDWWSMGILIHDMLVGGSPFASEDKENVKRKVMRGTFRLPSDLSSSAKSLIKRFLIANPQDRLGARGVDEIQSHRFFRGLNWNKLYQRQITPPFVPNMKTDFDVSLFDPKVVEESLELTVVDYVNRDPNAFLDFTYVAPFATEIQLTETWMLCDER
;
A
#
# COMPACT_ATOMS: atom_id res chain seq x y z
N MET A 1 -16.43 -12.59 22.59
CA MET A 1 -15.24 -12.39 21.75
C MET A 1 -14.84 -10.94 21.91
N GLU A 2 -13.88 -10.66 22.78
CA GLU A 2 -13.39 -9.30 23.01
C GLU A 2 -12.72 -8.76 21.75
N ARG A 3 -13.03 -7.51 21.38
CA ARG A 3 -12.25 -6.78 20.37
C ARG A 3 -10.89 -6.53 20.99
N LYS A 4 -9.87 -7.29 20.58
CA LYS A 4 -8.49 -6.94 20.87
C LYS A 4 -8.18 -5.61 20.18
N ASP A 5 -7.47 -4.75 20.89
CA ASP A 5 -6.97 -3.51 20.32
C ASP A 5 -6.12 -3.82 19.09
N TYR A 6 -6.40 -3.10 18.01
CA TYR A 6 -5.65 -3.20 16.77
C TYR A 6 -4.24 -2.68 17.01
N SER A 7 -3.24 -3.38 16.49
CA SER A 7 -1.84 -3.00 16.52
C SER A 7 -1.24 -3.19 15.12
N PHE A 8 -0.01 -2.75 14.91
CA PHE A 8 0.68 -2.69 13.61
C PHE A 8 0.71 -4.02 12.84
N GLU A 9 0.49 -5.16 13.51
CA GLU A 9 0.44 -6.48 12.88
C GLU A 9 -0.71 -6.62 11.85
N VAL A 10 -1.74 -5.78 11.92
CA VAL A 10 -2.81 -5.72 10.90
C VAL A 10 -2.27 -5.28 9.54
N ASP A 11 -1.25 -4.42 9.51
CA ASP A 11 -0.63 -3.97 8.25
C ASP A 11 0.12 -5.12 7.58
N TRP A 12 0.72 -6.02 8.36
CA TRP A 12 1.35 -7.24 7.84
C TRP A 12 0.35 -8.23 7.24
N TRP A 13 -0.88 -8.26 7.75
CA TRP A 13 -1.95 -9.01 7.10
C TRP A 13 -2.29 -8.40 5.75
N SER A 14 -2.51 -7.08 5.70
CA SER A 14 -2.81 -6.34 4.47
C SER A 14 -1.70 -6.50 3.42
N MET A 15 -0.43 -6.49 3.85
CA MET A 15 0.72 -6.79 2.99
C MET A 15 0.63 -8.20 2.38
N GLY A 16 0.22 -9.20 3.17
CA GLY A 16 -0.02 -10.57 2.67
C GLY A 16 -1.14 -10.64 1.62
N ILE A 17 -2.22 -9.87 1.81
CA ILE A 17 -3.31 -9.74 0.83
C ILE A 17 -2.79 -9.12 -0.46
N LEU A 18 -2.07 -8.00 -0.37
CA LEU A 18 -1.54 -7.28 -1.53
C LEU A 18 -0.53 -8.11 -2.32
N ILE A 19 0.39 -8.81 -1.65
CA ILE A 19 1.37 -9.68 -2.32
C ILE A 19 0.66 -10.85 -3.03
N HIS A 20 -0.37 -11.42 -2.42
CA HIS A 20 -1.18 -12.43 -3.10
C HIS A 20 -1.85 -11.84 -4.35
N ASP A 21 -2.45 -10.67 -4.25
CA ASP A 21 -3.13 -9.99 -5.35
C ASP A 21 -2.18 -9.71 -6.53
N MET A 22 -0.98 -9.16 -6.27
CA MET A 22 0.03 -8.91 -7.30
C MET A 22 0.56 -10.17 -7.99
N LEU A 23 0.66 -11.29 -7.26
CA LEU A 23 1.25 -12.54 -7.79
C LEU A 23 0.23 -13.49 -8.41
N VAL A 24 -1.03 -13.44 -7.97
CA VAL A 24 -2.10 -14.37 -8.38
C VAL A 24 -3.19 -13.67 -9.21
N GLY A 25 -3.27 -12.33 -9.15
CA GLY A 25 -4.26 -11.53 -9.87
C GLY A 25 -5.62 -11.44 -9.18
N GLY A 26 -5.67 -11.62 -7.84
CA GLY A 26 -6.91 -11.53 -7.08
C GLY A 26 -6.71 -11.71 -5.58
N SER A 27 -7.69 -11.31 -4.76
CA SER A 27 -7.66 -11.47 -3.30
C SER A 27 -7.75 -12.96 -2.87
N PRO A 28 -6.98 -13.40 -1.87
CA PRO A 28 -6.97 -14.81 -1.40
C PRO A 28 -8.30 -15.28 -0.83
N PHE A 29 -9.15 -14.36 -0.38
CA PHE A 29 -10.43 -14.66 0.28
C PHE A 29 -11.65 -14.24 -0.55
N ALA A 30 -11.48 -13.97 -1.84
CA ALA A 30 -12.55 -13.54 -2.73
C ALA A 30 -13.73 -14.53 -2.76
N SER A 31 -14.95 -13.99 -2.73
CA SER A 31 -16.23 -14.71 -2.81
C SER A 31 -17.31 -13.71 -3.17
N GLU A 32 -18.37 -14.15 -3.87
CA GLU A 32 -19.52 -13.29 -4.20
C GLU A 32 -20.31 -12.91 -2.94
N ASP A 33 -20.42 -13.84 -1.98
CA ASP A 33 -21.07 -13.62 -0.69
C ASP A 33 -20.09 -13.11 0.38
N LYS A 34 -20.43 -11.96 0.98
CA LYS A 34 -19.66 -11.30 2.05
C LYS A 34 -19.52 -12.18 3.30
N GLU A 35 -20.53 -12.97 3.65
CA GLU A 35 -20.44 -13.85 4.83
C GLU A 35 -19.46 -15.00 4.56
N ASN A 36 -19.42 -15.49 3.32
CA ASN A 36 -18.39 -16.43 2.88
C ASN A 36 -16.98 -15.83 2.88
N VAL A 37 -16.78 -14.58 2.46
CA VAL A 37 -15.49 -13.88 2.60
C VAL A 37 -15.07 -13.85 4.06
N LYS A 38 -15.95 -13.39 4.95
CA LYS A 38 -15.70 -13.32 6.40
C LYS A 38 -15.34 -14.70 6.95
N ARG A 39 -16.10 -15.74 6.61
CA ARG A 39 -15.81 -17.13 7.02
C ARG A 39 -14.44 -17.59 6.54
N LYS A 40 -14.04 -17.29 5.29
CA LYS A 40 -12.72 -17.65 4.76
C LYS A 40 -11.59 -16.93 5.49
N VAL A 41 -11.75 -15.64 5.75
CA VAL A 41 -10.81 -14.82 6.54
C VAL A 41 -10.63 -15.38 7.95
N MET A 42 -11.74 -15.64 8.65
CA MET A 42 -11.72 -16.17 10.01
C MET A 42 -11.10 -17.58 10.09
N ARG A 43 -11.29 -18.40 9.05
CA ARG A 43 -10.69 -19.74 8.97
C ARG A 43 -9.24 -19.74 8.46
N GLY A 44 -8.76 -18.63 7.91
CA GLY A 44 -7.45 -18.57 7.24
C GLY A 44 -7.33 -19.48 6.02
N THR A 45 -8.44 -19.88 5.39
CA THR A 45 -8.43 -20.84 4.28
C THR A 45 -8.40 -20.14 2.93
N PHE A 46 -7.30 -20.29 2.21
CA PHE A 46 -7.11 -19.82 0.84
C PHE A 46 -6.29 -20.85 0.04
N ARG A 47 -6.29 -20.70 -1.29
CA ARG A 47 -5.55 -21.59 -2.20
C ARG A 47 -4.47 -20.79 -2.91
N LEU A 48 -3.34 -21.45 -3.18
CA LEU A 48 -2.24 -20.87 -3.94
C LEU A 48 -2.01 -21.73 -5.19
N PRO A 49 -1.81 -21.11 -6.37
CA PRO A 49 -1.46 -21.81 -7.60
C PRO A 49 -0.21 -22.70 -7.47
N SER A 50 -0.13 -23.80 -8.23
CA SER A 50 0.97 -24.77 -8.15
C SER A 50 2.28 -24.26 -8.75
N ASP A 51 2.20 -23.40 -9.75
CA ASP A 51 3.30 -22.69 -10.44
C ASP A 51 3.95 -21.59 -9.59
N LEU A 52 3.25 -21.06 -8.58
CA LEU A 52 3.83 -20.05 -7.69
C LEU A 52 5.05 -20.61 -6.93
N SER A 53 6.12 -19.82 -6.85
CA SER A 53 7.39 -20.23 -6.23
C SER A 53 7.22 -20.61 -4.76
N SER A 54 8.06 -21.53 -4.27
CA SER A 54 7.99 -22.01 -2.89
C SER A 54 8.29 -20.91 -1.86
N SER A 55 9.09 -19.90 -2.23
CA SER A 55 9.35 -18.71 -1.42
C SER A 55 8.13 -17.79 -1.35
N ALA A 56 7.47 -17.51 -2.46
CA ALA A 56 6.24 -16.71 -2.50
C ALA A 56 5.11 -17.37 -1.69
N LYS A 57 4.88 -18.67 -1.90
CA LYS A 57 3.87 -19.43 -1.15
C LYS A 57 4.09 -19.36 0.36
N SER A 58 5.35 -19.49 0.79
CA SER A 58 5.71 -19.38 2.20
C SER A 58 5.50 -17.98 2.74
N LEU A 59 5.88 -16.95 1.98
CA LEU A 59 5.70 -15.57 2.41
C LEU A 59 4.24 -15.25 2.68
N ILE A 60 3.37 -15.54 1.70
CA ILE A 60 1.91 -15.30 1.81
C ILE A 60 1.33 -16.06 3.00
N LYS A 61 1.66 -17.36 3.14
CA LYS A 61 1.17 -18.17 4.27
C LYS A 61 1.59 -17.61 5.63
N ARG A 62 2.80 -17.07 5.76
CA ARG A 62 3.29 -16.52 7.02
C ARG A 62 2.72 -15.13 7.34
N PHE A 63 2.39 -14.32 6.34
CA PHE A 63 1.65 -13.07 6.54
C PHE A 63 0.17 -13.31 6.87
N LEU A 64 -0.45 -14.32 6.26
CA LEU A 64 -1.87 -14.62 6.45
C LEU A 64 -2.14 -15.62 7.58
N ILE A 65 -1.28 -15.64 8.60
CA ILE A 65 -1.54 -16.37 9.85
C ILE A 65 -2.60 -15.61 10.64
N ALA A 66 -3.65 -16.35 11.07
CA ALA A 66 -4.78 -15.78 11.77
C ALA A 66 -4.39 -15.16 13.12
N ASN A 67 -3.54 -15.83 13.90
CA ASN A 67 -2.99 -15.28 15.14
C ASN A 67 -1.93 -14.19 14.82
N PRO A 68 -2.15 -12.92 15.22
CA PRO A 68 -1.20 -11.85 14.94
C PRO A 68 0.19 -12.08 15.55
N GLN A 69 0.28 -12.75 16.70
CA GLN A 69 1.56 -12.97 17.40
C GLN A 69 2.46 -14.01 16.71
N ASP A 70 1.87 -14.89 15.91
CA ASP A 70 2.61 -15.89 15.11
C ASP A 70 2.89 -15.39 13.69
N ARG A 71 2.33 -14.23 13.32
CA ARG A 71 2.42 -13.65 11.99
C ARG A 71 3.83 -13.18 11.70
N LEU A 72 4.26 -13.31 10.45
CA LEU A 72 5.50 -12.71 9.99
C LEU A 72 5.50 -11.20 10.25
N GLY A 73 6.54 -10.71 10.92
CA GLY A 73 6.68 -9.29 11.28
C GLY A 73 6.17 -8.95 12.68
N ALA A 74 5.56 -9.89 13.41
CA ALA A 74 5.14 -9.69 14.79
C ALA A 74 6.32 -9.40 15.74
N ARG A 75 7.49 -9.97 15.44
CA ARG A 75 8.73 -9.72 16.19
C ARG A 75 9.62 -8.64 15.57
N GLY A 76 9.09 -7.88 14.61
CA GLY A 76 9.80 -6.80 13.94
C GLY A 76 10.04 -7.03 12.46
N VAL A 77 10.42 -5.95 11.77
CA VAL A 77 10.58 -5.91 10.30
C VAL A 77 11.72 -6.81 9.80
N ASP A 78 12.72 -7.10 10.63
CA ASP A 78 13.87 -7.94 10.26
C ASP A 78 13.45 -9.37 9.86
N GLU A 79 12.35 -9.89 10.43
CA GLU A 79 11.80 -11.18 10.01
C GLU A 79 11.33 -11.17 8.55
N ILE A 80 10.75 -10.06 8.13
CA ILE A 80 10.27 -9.86 6.77
C ILE A 80 11.48 -9.71 5.85
N GLN A 81 12.42 -8.84 6.23
CA GLN A 81 13.61 -8.55 5.42
C GLN A 81 14.50 -9.77 5.19
N SER A 82 14.58 -10.67 6.17
CA SER A 82 15.34 -11.92 6.10
C SER A 82 14.59 -13.07 5.41
N HIS A 83 13.31 -12.89 5.06
CA HIS A 83 12.53 -13.94 4.41
C HIS A 83 13.12 -14.31 3.04
N ARG A 84 13.18 -15.62 2.75
CA ARG A 84 13.78 -16.17 1.51
C ARG A 84 13.21 -15.63 0.19
N PHE A 85 12.03 -15.01 0.23
CA PHE A 85 11.43 -14.36 -0.94
C PHE A 85 12.22 -13.11 -1.35
N PHE A 86 12.77 -12.38 -0.38
CA PHE A 86 13.57 -11.18 -0.60
C PHE A 86 15.08 -11.49 -0.65
N ARG A 87 15.46 -12.77 -0.81
CA ARG A 87 16.88 -13.15 -0.91
C ARG A 87 17.51 -12.45 -2.11
N GLY A 88 18.62 -11.75 -1.87
CA GLY A 88 19.34 -10.99 -2.89
C GLY A 88 18.93 -9.51 -2.99
N LEU A 89 17.85 -9.11 -2.32
CA LEU A 89 17.45 -7.71 -2.23
C LEU A 89 18.35 -6.97 -1.23
N ASN A 90 18.99 -5.89 -1.67
CA ASN A 90 19.72 -4.99 -0.79
C ASN A 90 18.78 -3.89 -0.29
N TRP A 91 18.33 -4.00 0.96
CA TRP A 91 17.38 -3.07 1.57
C TRP A 91 17.91 -1.63 1.66
N ASN A 92 19.20 -1.44 1.88
CA ASN A 92 19.80 -0.10 1.92
C ASN A 92 19.80 0.56 0.55
N LYS A 93 20.15 -0.18 -0.51
CA LYS A 93 20.06 0.32 -1.89
C LYS A 93 18.62 0.61 -2.28
N LEU A 94 17.67 -0.22 -1.87
CA LEU A 94 16.24 0.02 -2.11
C LEU A 94 15.78 1.32 -1.45
N TYR A 95 16.10 1.50 -0.17
CA TYR A 95 15.76 2.71 0.60
C TYR A 95 16.35 3.98 -0.03
N GLN A 96 17.60 3.90 -0.51
CA GLN A 96 18.29 4.98 -1.21
C GLN A 96 17.87 5.13 -2.68
N ARG A 97 16.86 4.39 -3.16
CA ARG A 97 16.37 4.41 -4.55
C ARG A 97 17.44 4.09 -5.60
N GLN A 98 18.41 3.24 -5.26
CA GLN A 98 19.53 2.82 -6.13
C GLN A 98 19.27 1.51 -6.89
N ILE A 99 18.08 0.92 -6.75
CA ILE A 99 17.66 -0.26 -7.50
C ILE A 99 16.72 0.21 -8.60
N THR A 100 17.09 -0.07 -9.86
CA THR A 100 16.22 0.23 -11.00
C THR A 100 14.91 -0.56 -10.89
N PRO A 101 13.74 0.10 -10.94
CA PRO A 101 12.45 -0.58 -10.94
C PRO A 101 12.32 -1.53 -12.15
N PRO A 102 11.67 -2.70 -12.02
CA PRO A 102 11.49 -3.63 -13.13
C PRO A 102 10.52 -3.10 -14.20
N PHE A 103 9.66 -2.15 -13.83
CA PHE A 103 8.75 -1.44 -14.72
C PHE A 103 8.94 0.05 -14.51
N VAL A 104 9.27 0.76 -15.60
CA VAL A 104 9.32 2.22 -15.64
C VAL A 104 8.16 2.66 -16.54
N PRO A 105 7.14 3.36 -16.00
CA PRO A 105 6.03 3.84 -16.81
C PRO A 105 6.52 4.82 -17.88
N ASN A 106 5.97 4.72 -19.09
CA ASN A 106 6.30 5.63 -20.18
C ASN A 106 5.40 6.87 -20.08
N MET A 107 5.98 7.98 -19.65
CA MET A 107 5.31 9.29 -19.52
C MET A 107 5.69 10.16 -20.71
N LYS A 108 4.71 10.78 -21.37
CA LYS A 108 4.96 11.68 -22.51
C LYS A 108 5.39 13.08 -22.08
N THR A 109 4.87 13.53 -20.94
CA THR A 109 5.04 14.88 -20.39
C THR A 109 4.89 14.86 -18.87
N ASP A 110 5.34 15.89 -18.18
CA ASP A 110 5.16 16.05 -16.72
C ASP A 110 3.69 16.13 -16.28
N PHE A 111 2.78 16.47 -17.21
CA PHE A 111 1.34 16.54 -16.97
C PHE A 111 0.57 15.34 -17.57
N ASP A 112 1.27 14.25 -17.93
CA ASP A 112 0.63 13.09 -18.55
C ASP A 112 -0.25 12.34 -17.53
N VAL A 113 -1.54 12.20 -17.86
CA VAL A 113 -2.55 11.51 -17.04
C VAL A 113 -2.99 10.18 -17.64
N SER A 114 -2.28 9.65 -18.64
CA SER A 114 -2.67 8.45 -19.38
C SER A 114 -2.66 7.15 -18.57
N LEU A 115 -2.06 7.14 -17.37
CA LEU A 115 -2.05 6.00 -16.45
C LEU A 115 -3.23 6.02 -15.45
N PHE A 116 -4.08 7.04 -15.49
CA PHE A 116 -5.30 7.13 -14.68
C PHE A 116 -6.52 6.61 -15.46
N ASP A 117 -7.59 6.26 -14.75
CA ASP A 117 -8.86 5.89 -15.37
C ASP A 117 -9.40 7.08 -16.18
N PRO A 118 -9.68 6.93 -17.49
CA PRO A 118 -10.23 8.01 -18.32
C PRO A 118 -11.47 8.66 -17.73
N LYS A 119 -12.31 7.91 -17.00
CA LYS A 119 -13.50 8.46 -16.36
C LYS A 119 -13.17 9.52 -15.33
N VAL A 120 -12.09 9.33 -14.57
CA VAL A 120 -11.64 10.30 -13.55
C VAL A 120 -11.02 11.52 -14.23
N VAL A 121 -10.31 11.33 -15.34
CA VAL A 121 -9.70 12.42 -16.11
C VAL A 121 -10.76 13.30 -16.78
N GLU A 122 -11.88 12.72 -17.19
CA GLU A 122 -13.00 13.42 -17.82
C GLU A 122 -13.96 14.11 -16.82
N GLU A 123 -13.83 13.83 -15.52
CA GLU A 123 -14.65 14.48 -14.48
C GLU A 123 -14.38 15.99 -14.37
N SER A 124 -15.40 16.73 -13.95
CA SER A 124 -15.28 18.17 -13.73
C SER A 124 -14.32 18.49 -12.60
N LEU A 125 -13.42 19.44 -12.82
CA LEU A 125 -12.50 19.97 -11.79
C LEU A 125 -13.17 20.99 -10.86
N GLU A 126 -14.48 21.20 -11.00
CA GLU A 126 -15.22 22.12 -10.15
C GLU A 126 -15.46 21.53 -8.76
N LEU A 127 -15.25 22.36 -7.74
CA LEU A 127 -15.56 21.99 -6.37
C LEU A 127 -17.08 21.82 -6.21
N THR A 128 -17.48 20.69 -5.65
CA THR A 128 -18.89 20.48 -5.30
C THR A 128 -19.31 21.50 -4.24
N VAL A 129 -20.40 22.23 -4.50
CA VAL A 129 -20.99 23.16 -3.53
C VAL A 129 -21.60 22.37 -2.37
N VAL A 130 -21.21 22.71 -1.15
CA VAL A 130 -21.72 22.08 0.08
C VAL A 130 -22.38 23.13 0.95
N ASP A 131 -23.50 22.77 1.56
CA ASP A 131 -24.17 23.63 2.55
C ASP A 131 -23.59 23.35 3.95
N TYR A 132 -23.15 24.40 4.64
CA TYR A 132 -22.35 24.32 5.87
C TYR A 132 -23.18 24.53 7.15
N VAL A 133 -24.46 24.16 7.14
CA VAL A 133 -25.36 24.39 8.28
C VAL A 133 -24.97 23.48 9.47
N ASN A 134 -24.89 24.06 10.67
CA ASN A 134 -24.71 23.38 11.97
C ASN A 134 -23.39 22.61 12.18
N ARG A 135 -22.23 23.17 11.80
CA ARG A 135 -20.92 22.61 12.18
C ARG A 135 -20.27 23.41 13.31
N ASP A 136 -19.58 22.70 14.20
CA ASP A 136 -18.72 23.31 15.23
C ASP A 136 -17.54 24.04 14.54
N PRO A 137 -17.37 25.36 14.74
CA PRO A 137 -16.28 26.12 14.13
C PRO A 137 -14.88 25.67 14.59
N ASN A 138 -14.79 24.96 15.72
CA ASN A 138 -13.52 24.45 16.25
C ASN A 138 -13.22 23.01 15.82
N ALA A 139 -14.10 22.37 15.04
CA ALA A 139 -13.92 20.98 14.61
C ALA A 139 -12.65 20.75 13.76
N PHE A 140 -12.08 21.82 13.20
CA PHE A 140 -10.86 21.80 12.38
C PHE A 140 -9.78 22.74 12.92
N LEU A 141 -9.83 23.09 14.21
CA LEU A 141 -8.72 23.77 14.86
C LEU A 141 -7.44 22.93 14.69
N ASP A 142 -6.31 23.59 14.44
CA ASP A 142 -5.01 22.95 14.16
C ASP A 142 -4.95 22.07 12.90
N PHE A 143 -5.90 22.23 11.96
CA PHE A 143 -5.86 21.53 10.67
C PHE A 143 -4.73 22.02 9.75
N THR A 144 -4.40 23.32 9.81
CA THR A 144 -3.40 23.91 8.91
C THR A 144 -1.99 23.41 9.21
N TYR A 145 -1.35 22.83 8.21
CA TYR A 145 0.05 22.40 8.24
C TYR A 145 0.76 22.80 6.96
N VAL A 146 2.02 23.26 7.08
CA VAL A 146 2.92 23.52 5.96
C VAL A 146 4.22 22.76 6.22
N ALA A 147 4.59 21.87 5.32
CA ALA A 147 5.84 21.14 5.43
C ALA A 147 7.04 22.09 5.29
N PRO A 148 8.15 21.91 6.05
CA PRO A 148 9.30 22.82 5.98
C PRO A 148 9.89 22.98 4.58
N PHE A 149 9.93 21.92 3.78
CA PHE A 149 10.43 22.01 2.39
C PHE A 149 9.51 22.86 1.50
N ALA A 150 8.22 22.97 1.81
CA ALA A 150 7.27 23.75 1.02
C ALA A 150 7.47 25.26 1.19
N THR A 151 8.07 25.70 2.30
CA THR A 151 8.42 27.10 2.53
C THR A 151 9.71 27.54 1.83
N GLU A 152 10.59 26.59 1.47
CA GLU A 152 11.88 26.87 0.82
C GLU A 152 11.75 27.05 -0.71
N ILE A 153 10.66 26.59 -1.32
CA ILE A 153 10.42 26.64 -2.77
C ILE A 153 10.23 28.08 -3.29
N GLN A 154 10.00 29.06 -2.42
CA GLN A 154 10.02 30.48 -2.83
C GLN A 154 11.44 31.02 -3.12
N LEU A 155 12.52 30.28 -2.82
CA LEU A 155 13.89 30.76 -3.03
C LEU A 155 14.77 29.90 -3.95
N THR A 156 14.35 28.71 -4.36
CA THR A 156 15.06 27.95 -5.40
C THR A 156 14.09 27.21 -6.30
N GLU A 157 14.12 27.52 -7.59
CA GLU A 157 13.47 26.79 -8.69
C GLU A 157 14.10 25.40 -8.90
N THR A 158 14.27 24.62 -7.83
CA THR A 158 14.97 23.33 -7.85
C THR A 158 14.13 22.18 -8.42
N TRP A 159 12.83 22.39 -8.68
CA TRP A 159 12.00 21.41 -9.39
C TRP A 159 12.44 21.19 -10.85
N MET A 160 13.25 22.10 -11.43
CA MET A 160 13.81 21.95 -12.78
C MET A 160 15.12 21.12 -12.83
N LEU A 161 15.73 20.76 -11.70
CA LEU A 161 17.04 20.08 -11.68
C LEU A 161 16.99 18.55 -11.61
N CYS A 162 15.80 17.96 -11.72
CA CYS A 162 15.65 16.51 -11.91
C CYS A 162 15.74 16.08 -13.38
N ASP A 163 15.87 17.03 -14.33
CA ASP A 163 15.90 16.78 -15.78
C ASP A 163 17.31 16.79 -16.38
N GLU A 164 18.28 16.15 -15.73
CA GLU A 164 19.52 15.72 -16.39
C GLU A 164 20.03 14.41 -15.78
N ARG A 165 19.48 13.28 -16.25
CA ARG A 165 20.27 12.06 -16.52
C ARG A 165 19.53 11.00 -17.34
#